data_AF-A0A0A7LQ92-F1
#
_entry.id   AF-A0A0A7LQ92-F1
#
_cell.length_a   1.000
_cell.length_b   1.000
_cell.length_c   1.000
_cell.angle_alpha   90.00
_cell.angle_beta   90.00
_cell.angle_gamma   90.00
#
_symmetry.space_group_name_H-M   'P 1'
#
loop_
_entity.id
_entity.type
_entity.pdbx_description
1 polymer ?
#
loop_
_entity_poly.entity_id
_entity_poly.type
_entity_poly.pdbx_seq_one_letter_code
_entity_poly.pdbx_strand_id
1 'polypeptide(L)'
;MASSGQVLTVPKVELQLRRWAGAPICSTFGNKPLIDFGGRPVFAELCVYELIRLSGWQARWVETYGAGTMTPNHFTAWADAGLAGQQHEPITDPKIQDLLQKIAQANGNSYAGCWDVVGWKGEAIVFAELKRLKKDRIRATQPRWLEAGLQIGLQPENFLLVEWDLCGE
;
A
#
# COMPACT_ATOMS: atom_id res chain seq x y z
N MET A 1 -3.65 -28.97 11.08
CA MET A 1 -4.99 -28.51 11.52
C MET A 1 -5.47 -27.52 10.49
N ALA A 2 -6.61 -27.79 9.84
CA ALA A 2 -7.22 -26.83 8.93
C ALA A 2 -7.70 -25.65 9.77
N SER A 3 -7.14 -24.46 9.52
CA SER A 3 -7.69 -23.21 10.03
C SER A 3 -9.14 -23.15 9.58
N SER A 4 -10.08 -23.19 10.53
CA SER A 4 -11.46 -22.82 10.29
C SER A 4 -11.44 -21.42 9.67
N GLY A 5 -11.89 -21.29 8.42
CA GLY A 5 -11.87 -20.03 7.69
C GLY A 5 -12.61 -18.94 8.46
N GLN A 6 -11.88 -18.18 9.26
CA GLN A 6 -12.42 -17.08 10.03
C GLN A 6 -12.70 -15.95 9.06
N VAL A 7 -13.97 -15.55 8.98
CA VAL A 7 -14.34 -14.34 8.25
C VAL A 7 -13.92 -13.15 9.10
N LEU A 8 -13.04 -12.32 8.53
CA LEU A 8 -12.64 -11.05 9.13
C LEU A 8 -13.25 -9.90 8.33
N THR A 9 -13.79 -8.91 9.03
CA THR A 9 -14.25 -7.66 8.43
C THR A 9 -13.21 -6.57 8.67
N VAL A 10 -12.87 -5.86 7.61
CA VAL A 10 -12.01 -4.66 7.66
C VAL A 10 -12.78 -3.48 7.06
N PRO A 11 -12.50 -2.25 7.50
CA PRO A 11 -12.99 -1.05 6.83
C PRO A 11 -12.69 -1.07 5.32
N LYS A 12 -13.63 -0.54 4.54
CA LYS A 12 -13.51 -0.36 3.09
C LYS A 12 -13.90 1.06 2.71
N VAL A 13 -13.17 1.65 1.77
CA VAL A 13 -13.57 2.87 1.06
C VAL A 13 -13.56 2.63 -0.44
N GLU A 14 -14.38 3.40 -1.15
CA GLU A 14 -14.48 3.36 -2.60
C GLU A 14 -14.06 4.70 -3.20
N LEU A 15 -13.13 4.66 -4.15
CA LEU A 15 -12.63 5.85 -4.83
C LEU A 15 -12.96 5.82 -6.33
N GLN A 16 -13.51 6.92 -6.83
CA GLN A 16 -13.62 7.20 -8.26
C GLN A 16 -12.53 8.20 -8.63
N LEU A 17 -11.54 7.73 -9.39
CA LEU A 17 -10.33 8.47 -9.67
C LEU A 17 -10.32 8.96 -11.11
N ARG A 18 -9.94 10.21 -11.33
CA ARG A 18 -9.84 10.76 -12.68
C ARG A 18 -8.63 10.14 -13.39
N ARG A 19 -8.83 9.62 -14.60
CA ARG A 19 -7.74 9.15 -15.46
C ARG A 19 -6.83 10.31 -15.86
N TRP A 20 -5.51 10.10 -15.85
CA TRP A 20 -4.56 11.04 -16.42
C TRP A 20 -4.77 11.18 -17.93
N ALA A 21 -4.96 12.41 -18.40
CA ALA A 21 -5.17 12.75 -19.80
C ALA A 21 -4.04 13.58 -20.43
N GLY A 22 -2.98 13.86 -19.67
CA GLY A 22 -1.81 14.59 -20.17
C GLY A 22 -0.79 13.68 -20.86
N ALA A 23 0.44 14.17 -20.98
CA ALA A 23 1.52 13.44 -21.64
C ALA A 23 1.79 12.09 -20.95
N PRO A 24 1.95 10.99 -21.70
CA PRO A 24 2.30 9.70 -21.11
C PRO A 24 3.69 9.75 -20.48
N ILE A 25 3.89 8.98 -19.41
CA ILE A 25 5.22 8.68 -18.87
C ILE A 25 5.70 7.35 -19.45
N CYS A 26 7.00 7.18 -19.63
CA CYS A 26 7.58 5.94 -20.16
C CYS A 26 7.50 4.78 -19.16
N SER A 27 7.63 5.06 -17.87
CA SER A 27 7.70 4.07 -16.80
C SER A 27 6.36 3.88 -16.10
N THR A 28 5.52 2.99 -16.64
CA THR A 28 4.14 2.77 -16.17
C THR A 28 4.01 1.64 -15.13
N PHE A 29 5.11 1.22 -14.50
CA PHE A 29 5.15 0.12 -13.52
C PHE A 29 4.26 -1.08 -13.90
N GLY A 30 4.52 -1.68 -15.06
CA GLY A 30 3.73 -2.79 -15.57
C GLY A 30 2.42 -2.38 -16.23
N ASN A 31 2.40 -1.25 -16.94
CA ASN A 31 1.21 -0.70 -17.62
C ASN A 31 0.05 -0.38 -16.66
N LYS A 32 0.36 -0.08 -15.39
CA LYS A 32 -0.64 0.43 -14.47
C LYS A 32 -1.23 1.74 -15.00
N PRO A 33 -2.55 1.94 -14.88
CA PRO A 33 -3.17 3.19 -15.30
C PRO A 33 -2.71 4.34 -14.39
N LEU A 34 -2.64 5.53 -14.98
CA LEU A 34 -2.28 6.75 -14.27
C LEU A 34 -3.53 7.54 -13.90
N ILE A 35 -3.48 8.10 -12.70
CA ILE A 35 -4.49 8.96 -12.11
C ILE A 35 -4.02 10.41 -12.25
N ASP A 36 -4.96 11.30 -12.55
CA ASP A 36 -4.77 12.74 -12.42
C ASP A 36 -4.97 13.14 -10.96
N PHE A 37 -3.87 13.43 -10.26
CA PHE A 37 -3.89 13.96 -8.91
C PHE A 37 -3.34 15.38 -8.87
N GLY A 38 -4.25 16.36 -8.94
CA GLY A 38 -3.88 17.78 -8.92
C GLY A 38 -3.07 18.21 -10.15
N GLY A 39 -3.39 17.69 -11.33
CA GLY A 39 -2.69 18.00 -12.58
C GLY A 39 -1.40 17.22 -12.79
N ARG A 40 -1.16 16.14 -12.04
CA ARG A 40 0.04 15.30 -12.14
C ARG A 40 -0.33 13.83 -12.37
N PRO A 41 0.43 13.10 -13.20
CA PRO A 41 0.26 11.66 -13.34
C PRO A 41 0.81 10.93 -12.12
N VAL A 42 -0.03 10.18 -11.41
CA VAL A 42 0.38 9.32 -10.29
C VAL A 42 -0.27 7.94 -10.38
N PHE A 43 0.33 6.92 -9.77
CA PHE A 43 -0.37 5.66 -9.55
C PHE A 43 -1.39 5.80 -8.41
N ALA A 44 -2.36 4.88 -8.34
CA ALA A 44 -3.40 4.91 -7.32
C ALA A 44 -2.80 4.82 -5.90
N GLU A 45 -1.73 4.06 -5.72
CA GLU A 45 -0.99 3.91 -4.46
C GLU A 45 -0.41 5.25 -4.02
N LEU A 46 0.18 6.01 -4.95
CA LEU A 46 0.68 7.36 -4.67
C LEU A 46 -0.44 8.40 -4.45
N CYS A 47 -1.59 8.22 -5.08
CA CYS A 47 -2.80 9.01 -4.78
C CYS A 47 -3.24 8.79 -3.32
N VAL A 48 -3.35 7.54 -2.85
CA VAL A 48 -3.71 7.23 -1.46
C VAL A 48 -2.65 7.70 -0.47
N TYR A 49 -1.36 7.48 -0.78
CA TYR A 49 -0.25 8.05 -0.01
C TYR A 49 -0.41 9.56 0.18
N GLU A 50 -0.69 10.30 -0.90
CA GLU A 50 -0.79 11.75 -0.85
C GLU A 50 -2.05 12.23 -0.12
N LEU A 51 -3.18 11.52 -0.23
CA LEU A 51 -4.38 11.79 0.57
C LEU A 51 -4.11 11.61 2.08
N ILE A 52 -3.42 10.54 2.47
CA ILE A 52 -3.01 10.32 3.86
C ILE A 52 -2.09 11.46 4.31
N ARG A 53 -1.08 11.82 3.51
CA ARG A 53 -0.14 12.90 3.83
C ARG A 53 -0.84 14.26 3.98
N LEU A 54 -1.75 14.59 3.08
CA LEU A 54 -2.54 15.84 3.11
C LEU A 54 -3.47 15.92 4.33
N SER A 55 -3.87 14.78 4.91
CA SER A 55 -4.63 14.74 6.17
C SER A 55 -3.77 14.94 7.43
N GLY A 56 -2.48 15.23 7.26
CA GLY A 56 -1.53 15.48 8.34
C GLY A 56 -0.97 14.22 8.99
N TRP A 57 -0.91 13.12 8.24
CA TRP A 57 -0.23 11.88 8.60
C TRP A 57 1.11 11.80 7.85
N GLN A 58 2.01 10.95 8.34
CA GLN A 58 3.14 10.48 7.54
C GLN A 58 2.71 9.22 6.77
N ALA A 59 3.34 8.92 5.64
CA ALA A 59 3.04 7.72 4.87
C ALA A 59 4.21 7.23 4.01
N ARG A 60 4.12 5.99 3.53
CA ARG A 60 4.96 5.42 2.45
C ARG A 60 4.12 4.47 1.60
N TRP A 61 4.36 4.49 0.29
CA TRP A 61 4.05 3.33 -0.55
C TRP A 61 5.11 2.26 -0.28
N VAL A 62 4.69 1.09 0.17
CA VAL A 62 5.53 -0.09 0.41
C VAL A 62 5.52 -0.96 -0.84
N GLU A 63 6.68 -1.12 -1.47
CA GLU A 63 6.84 -1.97 -2.66
C GLU A 63 7.70 -3.19 -2.34
N THR A 64 7.14 -4.37 -2.56
CA THR A 64 7.79 -5.66 -2.24
C THR A 64 8.27 -6.39 -3.49
N TYR A 65 7.77 -6.03 -4.67
CA TYR A 65 8.12 -6.64 -5.94
C TYR A 65 9.55 -6.28 -6.34
N GLY A 66 10.37 -7.31 -6.58
CA GLY A 66 11.79 -7.15 -6.89
C GLY A 66 12.65 -6.70 -5.70
N ALA A 67 12.06 -6.53 -4.52
CA ALA A 67 12.77 -6.19 -3.28
C ALA A 67 13.17 -7.47 -2.53
N GLY A 68 14.12 -7.34 -1.59
CA GLY A 68 14.48 -8.44 -0.70
C GLY A 68 13.36 -8.76 0.28
N THR A 69 13.26 -10.03 0.72
CA THR A 69 12.17 -10.55 1.56
C THR A 69 11.90 -9.73 2.84
N MET A 70 12.95 -9.14 3.42
CA MET A 70 12.91 -8.32 4.64
C MET A 70 13.27 -6.85 4.41
N THR A 71 13.44 -6.44 3.15
CA THR A 71 13.92 -5.11 2.78
C THR A 71 13.03 -4.56 1.66
N PRO A 72 11.75 -4.27 1.94
CA PRO A 72 10.86 -3.65 0.97
C PRO A 72 11.39 -2.28 0.58
N ASN A 73 10.98 -1.81 -0.59
CA ASN A 73 11.17 -0.43 -0.97
C ASN A 73 10.08 0.46 -0.39
N HIS A 74 10.44 1.71 -0.09
CA HIS A 74 9.51 2.72 0.37
C HIS A 74 9.57 3.89 -0.59
N PHE A 75 8.43 4.27 -1.17
CA PHE A 75 8.34 5.34 -2.15
C PHE A 75 7.40 6.45 -1.66
N THR A 76 7.75 7.68 -2.02
CA THR A 76 6.94 8.91 -1.82
C THR A 76 6.62 9.60 -3.14
N ALA A 77 7.27 9.17 -4.22
CA ALA A 77 7.07 9.63 -5.58
C ALA A 77 7.40 8.50 -6.56
N TRP A 78 7.05 8.71 -7.83
CA TRP A 78 7.47 7.84 -8.92
C TRP A 78 8.23 8.67 -9.97
N ALA A 79 9.48 8.27 -10.24
CA ALA A 79 10.29 8.88 -11.28
C ALA A 79 10.01 8.20 -12.64
N ASP A 80 9.98 8.98 -13.72
CA ASP A 80 9.91 8.41 -15.08
C ASP A 80 11.29 7.89 -15.55
N ALA A 81 11.89 7.01 -14.75
CA ALA A 81 13.25 6.51 -14.91
C ALA A 81 13.37 4.99 -14.72
N GLY A 82 12.25 4.26 -14.70
CA GLY A 82 12.25 2.82 -14.43
C GLY A 82 12.48 2.48 -12.95
N LEU A 83 12.38 1.20 -12.59
CA LEU A 83 12.50 0.75 -11.20
C LEU A 83 13.87 1.09 -10.59
N ALA A 84 14.95 0.99 -11.38
CA ALA A 84 16.31 1.31 -10.94
C ALA A 84 16.52 2.81 -10.67
N GLY A 85 15.70 3.69 -11.27
CA GLY A 85 15.72 5.12 -11.04
C GLY A 85 14.83 5.58 -9.89
N GLN A 86 14.11 4.67 -9.22
CA GLN A 86 13.25 5.03 -8.09
C GLN A 86 14.09 5.27 -6.84
N GLN A 87 13.66 6.26 -6.06
CA GLN A 87 14.33 6.62 -4.81
C GLN A 87 13.66 5.91 -3.63
N HIS A 88 14.41 5.06 -2.96
CA HIS A 88 14.01 4.52 -1.66
C HIS A 88 14.03 5.62 -0.60
N GLU A 89 12.91 5.85 0.08
CA GLU A 89 12.78 6.79 1.19
C GLU A 89 12.35 6.05 2.46
N PRO A 90 13.29 5.64 3.32
CA PRO A 90 12.98 4.78 4.45
C PRO A 90 12.04 5.48 5.45
N ILE A 91 11.25 4.68 6.17
CA ILE A 91 10.54 5.13 7.36
C ILE A 91 11.60 5.34 8.44
N THR A 92 11.72 6.54 9.01
CA THR A 92 12.74 6.85 10.03
C THR A 92 12.21 6.81 11.46
N ASP A 93 10.90 6.66 11.64
CA ASP A 93 10.28 6.53 12.96
C ASP A 93 10.58 5.12 13.54
N PRO A 94 11.35 5.01 14.64
CA PRO A 94 11.75 3.73 15.19
C PRO A 94 10.57 2.87 15.64
N LYS A 95 9.46 3.48 16.10
CA LYS A 95 8.28 2.72 16.54
C LYS A 95 7.60 2.04 15.37
N ILE A 96 7.50 2.75 14.25
CA ILE A 96 6.91 2.20 13.03
C ILE A 96 7.82 1.14 12.40
N GLN A 97 9.13 1.37 12.40
CA GLN A 97 10.10 0.34 11.96
C GLN A 97 9.99 -0.94 12.80
N ASP A 98 10.01 -0.82 14.12
CA ASP A 98 9.89 -1.94 15.05
C ASP A 98 8.56 -2.69 14.86
N LEU A 99 7.46 -1.95 14.70
CA LEU A 99 6.15 -2.54 14.42
C LEU A 99 6.17 -3.34 13.11
N LEU A 100 6.63 -2.76 12.00
CA LEU A 100 6.69 -3.44 10.70
C LEU A 100 7.60 -4.67 10.75
N GLN A 101 8.73 -4.60 11.47
CA GLN A 101 9.63 -5.72 11.68
C GLN A 101 8.94 -6.86 12.46
N LYS A 102 8.19 -6.54 13.52
CA LYS A 102 7.41 -7.52 14.28
C LYS A 102 6.33 -8.19 13.42
N ILE A 103 5.62 -7.44 12.58
CA ILE A 103 4.65 -8.02 11.63
C ILE A 103 5.38 -8.95 10.67
N ALA A 104 6.49 -8.52 10.08
CA ALA A 104 7.25 -9.33 9.14
C ALA A 104 7.80 -10.62 9.78
N GLN A 105 8.25 -10.56 11.04
CA GLN A 105 8.67 -11.74 11.82
C GLN A 105 7.50 -12.71 12.03
N ALA A 106 6.34 -12.21 12.45
CA ALA A 106 5.12 -13.01 12.60
C ALA A 106 4.63 -13.58 11.24
N ASN A 107 4.88 -12.87 10.14
CA ASN A 107 4.62 -13.32 8.76
C ASN A 107 5.74 -14.22 8.19
N GLY A 108 6.50 -14.90 9.05
CA GLY A 108 7.53 -15.86 8.64
C GLY A 108 8.80 -15.21 8.10
N ASN A 109 9.21 -14.09 8.69
CA ASN A 109 10.32 -13.24 8.24
C ASN A 109 10.13 -12.78 6.78
N SER A 110 8.96 -12.20 6.49
CA SER A 110 8.64 -11.73 5.14
C SER A 110 7.72 -10.52 5.12
N TYR A 111 8.04 -9.56 4.25
CA TYR A 111 7.12 -8.47 3.85
C TYR A 111 6.14 -8.89 2.75
N ALA A 112 6.16 -10.14 2.29
CA ALA A 112 5.24 -10.59 1.24
C ALA A 112 3.78 -10.43 1.67
N GLY A 113 3.02 -9.65 0.89
CA GLY A 113 1.64 -9.31 1.18
C GLY A 113 1.45 -8.13 2.12
N CYS A 114 2.52 -7.40 2.48
CA CYS A 114 2.38 -6.07 3.07
C CYS A 114 1.48 -5.21 2.18
N TRP A 115 0.56 -4.50 2.83
CA TRP A 115 -0.42 -3.67 2.13
C TRP A 115 0.28 -2.46 1.53
N ASP A 116 -0.25 -1.99 0.40
CA ASP A 116 0.44 -1.06 -0.49
C ASP A 116 0.87 0.24 0.19
N VAL A 117 0.05 0.84 1.06
CA VAL A 117 0.41 2.10 1.72
C VAL A 117 0.34 1.94 3.23
N VAL A 118 1.40 2.37 3.93
CA VAL A 118 1.40 2.51 5.38
C VAL A 118 1.36 3.99 5.74
N GLY A 119 0.44 4.38 6.61
CA GLY A 119 0.29 5.73 7.14
C GLY A 119 0.35 5.73 8.67
N TRP A 120 0.99 6.72 9.27
CA TRP A 120 1.05 6.85 10.73
C TRP A 120 0.96 8.30 11.23
N LYS A 121 0.43 8.47 12.44
CA LYS A 121 0.32 9.77 13.15
C LYS A 121 0.32 9.54 14.66
N GLY A 122 1.42 9.90 15.32
CA GLY A 122 1.62 9.54 16.73
C GLY A 122 1.64 8.02 16.87
N GLU A 123 0.77 7.47 17.72
CA GLU A 123 0.62 6.02 17.92
C GLU A 123 -0.36 5.37 16.93
N ALA A 124 -1.09 6.16 16.14
CA ALA A 124 -2.05 5.63 15.18
C ALA A 124 -1.35 5.16 13.91
N ILE A 125 -1.80 4.01 13.37
CA ILE A 125 -1.31 3.43 12.12
C ILE A 125 -2.48 2.92 11.27
N VAL A 126 -2.34 3.06 9.96
CA VAL A 126 -3.22 2.49 8.95
C VAL A 126 -2.40 1.83 7.85
N PHE A 127 -2.79 0.62 7.47
CA PHE A 127 -2.35 -0.09 6.29
C PHE A 127 -3.47 0.01 5.27
N ALA A 128 -3.20 0.49 4.06
CA ALA A 128 -4.16 0.59 2.99
C ALA A 128 -3.76 -0.31 1.83
N GLU A 129 -4.65 -1.24 1.47
CA GLU A 129 -4.49 -2.16 0.34
C GLU A 129 -5.38 -1.69 -0.79
N LEU A 130 -4.80 -1.49 -1.98
CA LEU A 130 -5.52 -0.97 -3.12
C LEU A 130 -5.95 -2.11 -4.04
N LYS A 131 -7.23 -2.11 -4.41
CA LYS A 131 -7.78 -3.03 -5.40
C LYS A 131 -8.59 -2.29 -6.43
N ARG A 132 -8.22 -2.48 -7.70
CA ARG A 132 -9.01 -1.94 -8.79
C ARG A 132 -10.25 -2.79 -9.00
N LEU A 133 -11.43 -2.18 -8.93
CA LEU A 133 -12.72 -2.84 -9.04
C LEU A 133 -12.78 -3.76 -10.26
N LYS A 134 -13.13 -5.03 -10.05
CA LYS A 134 -13.23 -6.10 -11.09
C LYS A 134 -11.94 -6.38 -11.88
N LYS A 135 -10.83 -5.72 -11.61
CA LYS A 135 -9.54 -5.87 -12.31
C LYS A 135 -8.48 -6.51 -11.43
N ASP A 136 -8.56 -6.31 -10.12
CA ASP A 136 -7.69 -6.95 -9.14
C ASP A 136 -8.50 -7.67 -8.07
N ARG A 137 -7.84 -8.61 -7.38
CA ARG A 137 -8.41 -9.41 -6.30
C ARG A 137 -7.40 -9.57 -5.18
N ILE A 138 -7.89 -9.75 -3.96
CA ILE A 138 -7.04 -10.07 -2.81
C ILE A 138 -6.28 -11.37 -3.08
N ARG A 139 -4.97 -11.33 -2.85
CA ARG A 139 -4.05 -12.47 -2.97
C ARG A 139 -3.87 -13.13 -1.61
N ALA A 140 -3.61 -14.43 -1.58
CA ALA A 140 -3.44 -15.19 -0.34
C ALA A 140 -2.33 -14.65 0.60
N THR A 141 -1.37 -13.89 0.08
CA THR A 141 -0.33 -13.27 0.90
C THR A 141 -0.83 -12.08 1.73
N GLN A 142 -1.86 -11.38 1.28
CA GLN A 142 -2.35 -10.14 1.90
C GLN A 142 -3.16 -10.38 3.19
N PRO A 143 -4.05 -11.40 3.26
CA PRO A 143 -4.64 -11.82 4.52
C PRO A 143 -3.60 -12.31 5.54
N ARG A 144 -2.53 -12.99 5.09
CA ARG A 144 -1.46 -13.46 6.00
C ARG A 144 -0.71 -12.29 6.67
N TRP A 145 -0.42 -11.22 5.93
CA TRP A 145 0.16 -10.01 6.51
C TRP A 145 -0.77 -9.39 7.55
N LEU A 146 -2.06 -9.30 7.23
CA LEU A 146 -3.07 -8.83 8.16
C LEU A 146 -3.16 -9.72 9.41
N GLU A 147 -3.19 -11.05 9.26
CA GLU A 147 -3.20 -12.01 10.38
C GLU A 147 -1.96 -11.86 11.27
N ALA A 148 -0.78 -11.68 10.67
CA ALA A 148 0.46 -11.41 11.40
C ALA A 148 0.39 -10.08 12.18
N GLY A 149 -0.25 -9.05 11.62
CA GLY A 149 -0.51 -7.79 12.32
C GLY A 149 -1.43 -7.98 13.53
N LEU A 150 -2.50 -8.76 13.39
CA LEU A 150 -3.41 -9.07 14.49
C LEU A 150 -2.71 -9.85 15.61
N GLN A 151 -1.81 -10.79 15.26
CA GLN A 151 -1.03 -11.56 16.25
C GLN A 151 -0.16 -10.69 17.15
N ILE A 152 0.27 -9.53 16.67
CA ILE A 152 1.10 -8.60 17.44
C ILE A 152 0.30 -7.45 18.09
N GLY A 153 -1.03 -7.51 18.03
CA GLY A 153 -1.93 -6.61 18.75
C GLY A 153 -2.60 -5.51 17.92
N LEU A 154 -2.38 -5.45 16.60
CA LEU A 154 -3.19 -4.57 15.74
C LEU A 154 -4.64 -5.05 15.69
N GLN A 155 -5.53 -4.14 15.33
CA GLN A 155 -6.95 -4.41 15.16
C GLN A 155 -7.35 -4.33 13.68
N PRO A 156 -8.46 -4.95 13.25
CA PRO A 156 -8.93 -4.86 11.87
C PRO A 156 -9.10 -3.42 11.37
N GLU A 157 -9.39 -2.47 12.26
CA GLU A 157 -9.53 -1.05 11.94
C GLU A 157 -8.20 -0.38 11.55
N ASN A 158 -7.06 -1.01 11.85
CA ASN A 158 -5.76 -0.57 11.34
C ASN A 158 -5.56 -0.94 9.86
N PHE A 159 -6.48 -1.68 9.25
CA PHE A 159 -6.39 -2.18 7.89
C PHE A 159 -7.57 -1.64 7.07
N LEU A 160 -7.28 -0.85 6.03
CA LEU A 160 -8.26 -0.24 5.14
C LEU A 160 -8.18 -0.81 3.72
N LEU A 161 -9.25 -1.46 3.25
CA LEU A 161 -9.36 -1.83 1.84
C LEU A 161 -9.79 -0.60 1.02
N VAL A 162 -8.96 -0.17 0.09
CA VAL A 162 -9.27 0.90 -0.85
C VAL A 162 -9.62 0.26 -2.18
N GLU A 163 -10.91 0.11 -2.43
CA GLU A 163 -11.37 -0.26 -3.77
C GLU A 163 -11.47 0.99 -4.63
N TRP A 164 -10.99 0.94 -5.86
CA TRP A 164 -11.00 2.11 -6.74
C TRP A 164 -11.29 1.75 -8.19
N ASP A 165 -11.80 2.72 -8.94
CA ASP A 165 -11.84 2.64 -10.40
C ASP A 165 -11.65 4.04 -11.04
N LEU A 166 -11.60 4.06 -12.36
CA LEU A 166 -11.53 5.30 -13.13
C LEU A 166 -12.92 5.87 -13.36
N CYS A 167 -13.07 7.18 -13.20
CA CYS A 167 -14.34 7.85 -13.49
C CYS A 167 -14.77 7.58 -14.94
N GLY A 168 -15.97 7.02 -15.11
CA GLY A 168 -16.58 6.81 -16.43
C GLY A 168 -16.18 5.50 -17.13
N GLU A 169 -15.58 4.53 -16.41
CA GLU A 169 -15.39 3.15 -16.89
C GLU A 169 -16.35 2.13 -16.25
#